data_AF-A0A414ZRA6-F1
#
_entry.id   AF-A0A414ZRA6-F1
#
_cell.length_a   1.000
_cell.length_b   1.000
_cell.length_c   1.000
_cell.angle_alpha   90.00
_cell.angle_beta   90.00
_cell.angle_gamma   90.00
#
_symmetry.space_group_name_H-M   'P 1'
#
loop_
_entity.id
_entity.type
_entity.pdbx_description
1 polymer ?
#
loop_
_entity_poly.entity_id
_entity_poly.type
_entity_poly.pdbx_seq_one_letter_code
_entity_poly.pdbx_strand_id
1 'polypeptide(L)'
;MKWTEILRNGDYALLQSESDTQYAVVSGYDPTQPEGQQWAHGMYFTYFQNNPKKMLYLQSAYDCFMGKVNADYIPRCRLEELATLFKDGLISDDRESAMEYFDECCEMSEEEKSFFGIEEDSPIANTKFENPMYNKGYDDGFSDGANSIDED
;
A
#
# COMPACT_ATOMS: atom_id res chain seq x y z
N MET A 1 4.98 18.75 -18.68
CA MET A 1 5.57 17.57 -18.06
C MET A 1 5.37 16.37 -18.97
N LYS A 2 6.48 15.83 -19.47
CA LYS A 2 6.50 14.55 -20.18
C LYS A 2 6.55 13.39 -19.18
N TRP A 3 6.09 12.24 -19.65
CA TRP A 3 5.94 11.02 -18.85
C TRP A 3 6.59 9.84 -19.57
N THR A 4 7.29 9.03 -18.80
CA THR A 4 7.83 7.74 -19.23
C THR A 4 6.86 6.66 -18.79
N GLU A 5 6.41 5.84 -19.74
CA GLU A 5 5.61 4.65 -19.43
C GLU A 5 6.50 3.58 -18.80
N ILE A 6 6.13 3.13 -17.60
CA ILE A 6 6.80 2.02 -16.91
C ILE A 6 6.05 0.71 -17.21
N LEU A 7 4.73 0.71 -17.01
CA LEU A 7 3.85 -0.43 -17.24
C LEU A 7 2.53 0.04 -17.87
N ARG A 8 1.91 -0.85 -18.65
CA ARG A 8 0.57 -0.66 -19.22
C ARG A 8 -0.17 -2.00 -19.26
N ASN A 9 -1.45 -1.98 -18.86
CA ASN A 9 -2.35 -3.10 -19.03
C ASN A 9 -3.77 -2.57 -19.29
N GLY A 10 -4.30 -2.88 -20.47
CA GLY A 10 -5.59 -2.35 -20.93
C GLY A 10 -5.61 -0.82 -20.88
N ASP A 11 -6.64 -0.29 -20.23
CA ASP A 11 -6.86 1.15 -20.11
C ASP A 11 -5.98 1.83 -19.05
N TYR A 12 -5.22 1.07 -18.25
CA TYR A 12 -4.41 1.62 -17.16
C TYR A 12 -2.92 1.64 -17.49
N ALA A 13 -2.23 2.67 -17.01
CA ALA A 13 -0.78 2.78 -17.11
C ALA A 13 -0.15 3.31 -15.82
N LEU A 14 1.06 2.82 -15.52
CA LEU A 14 1.94 3.36 -14.50
C LEU A 14 3.04 4.16 -15.20
N LEU A 15 3.14 5.44 -14.86
CA LEU A 15 4.02 6.41 -15.48
C LEU A 15 5.01 6.99 -14.46
N GLN A 16 6.16 7.44 -14.92
CA GLN A 16 7.12 8.24 -14.17
C GLN A 16 7.30 9.60 -14.85
N SER A 17 7.37 10.69 -14.08
CA SER A 17 7.66 11.99 -14.66
C SER A 17 9.10 12.04 -15.18
N GLU A 18 9.33 12.71 -16.32
CA GLU A 18 10.70 12.88 -16.87
C GLU A 18 11.62 13.64 -15.90
N SER A 19 11.05 14.51 -15.07
CA SER A 19 11.77 15.21 -13.99
C SER A 19 12.22 14.30 -12.84
N ASP A 20 11.80 13.03 -12.84
CA ASP A 20 12.01 12.06 -11.78
C ASP A 20 11.59 12.57 -10.40
N THR A 21 10.34 13.05 -10.32
CA THR A 21 9.78 13.61 -9.07
C THR A 21 8.42 13.03 -8.69
N GLN A 22 7.83 12.19 -9.54
CA GLN A 22 6.54 11.58 -9.25
C GLN A 22 6.28 10.37 -10.14
N TYR A 23 5.50 9.44 -9.61
CA TYR A 23 4.81 8.42 -10.39
C TYR A 23 3.33 8.82 -10.58
N ALA A 24 2.69 8.28 -11.60
CA ALA A 24 1.26 8.41 -11.80
C ALA A 24 0.65 7.08 -12.24
N VAL A 25 -0.48 6.70 -11.65
CA VAL A 25 -1.33 5.62 -12.15
C VAL A 25 -2.52 6.27 -12.84
N VAL A 26 -2.67 6.03 -14.13
CA VAL A 26 -3.65 6.73 -14.97
C VAL A 26 -4.59 5.75 -15.67
N SER A 27 -5.79 6.22 -16.04
CA SER A 27 -6.75 5.48 -16.86
C SER A 27 -7.11 6.22 -18.15
N GLY A 28 -7.34 5.47 -19.22
CA GLY A 28 -7.57 6.00 -20.57
C GLY A 28 -6.31 6.62 -21.16
N TYR A 29 -5.14 6.02 -20.92
CA TYR A 29 -3.86 6.62 -21.30
C TYR A 29 -3.59 6.58 -22.82
N ASP A 30 -3.56 7.75 -23.45
CA ASP A 30 -3.19 7.97 -24.85
C ASP A 30 -1.98 8.92 -24.93
N PRO A 31 -0.77 8.39 -25.23
CA PRO A 31 0.44 9.20 -25.31
C PRO A 31 0.48 10.09 -26.56
N THR A 32 -0.44 9.92 -27.52
CA THR A 32 -0.50 10.73 -28.74
C THR A 32 -1.23 12.06 -28.54
N GLN A 33 -2.00 12.19 -27.45
CA GLN A 33 -2.72 13.43 -27.13
C GLN A 33 -1.76 14.54 -26.68
N PRO A 34 -2.18 15.81 -26.80
CA PRO A 34 -1.44 16.93 -26.24
C PRO A 34 -1.15 16.76 -24.75
N GLU A 35 -0.04 17.34 -24.31
CA GLU A 35 0.33 17.35 -22.90
C GLU A 35 -0.82 17.90 -22.02
N GLY A 36 -1.13 17.19 -20.93
CA GLY A 36 -2.24 17.53 -20.05
C GLY A 36 -3.60 16.95 -20.47
N GLN A 37 -3.67 16.25 -21.61
CA GLN A 37 -4.88 15.56 -22.10
C GLN A 37 -4.63 14.07 -22.36
N GLN A 38 -3.52 13.55 -21.87
CA GLN A 38 -3.05 12.20 -22.19
C GLN A 38 -3.81 11.09 -21.45
N TRP A 39 -4.66 11.40 -20.48
CA TRP A 39 -5.48 10.43 -19.75
C TRP A 39 -6.74 11.08 -19.20
N ALA A 40 -7.74 10.26 -18.85
CA ALA A 40 -9.01 10.72 -18.27
C ALA A 40 -8.92 10.94 -16.76
N HIS A 41 -8.30 9.99 -16.03
CA HIS A 41 -8.11 10.07 -14.59
C HIS A 41 -6.68 9.67 -14.23
N GLY A 42 -6.16 10.22 -13.13
CA GLY A 42 -4.80 9.93 -12.67
C GLY A 42 -4.66 10.12 -11.16
N MET A 43 -3.95 9.19 -10.53
CA MET A 43 -3.51 9.27 -9.14
C MET A 43 -1.99 9.45 -9.10
N TYR A 44 -1.50 10.39 -8.30
CA TYR A 44 -0.11 10.84 -8.33
C TYR A 44 0.61 10.53 -7.02
N PHE A 45 1.85 10.05 -7.15
CA PHE A 45 2.71 9.64 -6.04
C PHE A 45 3.98 10.47 -6.10
N THR A 46 3.94 11.65 -5.49
CA THR A 46 5.01 12.65 -5.56
C THR A 46 6.12 12.37 -4.57
N TYR A 47 7.35 12.36 -5.05
CA TYR A 47 8.57 12.29 -4.27
C TYR A 47 9.49 13.44 -4.69
N PHE A 48 9.76 14.38 -3.79
CA PHE A 48 10.68 15.48 -4.09
C PHE A 48 12.09 14.96 -4.46
N GLN A 49 12.87 15.77 -5.18
CA GLN A 49 14.21 15.40 -5.67
C GLN A 49 15.09 14.86 -4.52
N ASN A 50 15.82 13.76 -4.77
CA ASN A 50 16.66 13.06 -3.78
C ASN A 50 15.92 12.51 -2.54
N ASN A 51 14.62 12.25 -2.63
CA ASN A 51 13.91 11.60 -1.53
C ASN A 51 14.30 10.10 -1.44
N PRO A 52 14.92 9.63 -0.34
CA PRO A 52 15.23 8.21 -0.14
C PRO A 52 13.98 7.33 -0.15
N LYS A 53 12.79 7.91 0.01
CA LYS A 53 11.50 7.23 -0.06
C LYS A 53 11.01 6.99 -1.48
N LYS A 54 11.74 7.36 -2.55
CA LYS A 54 11.34 7.10 -3.94
C LYS A 54 10.87 5.66 -4.17
N MET A 55 11.58 4.69 -3.58
CA MET A 55 11.22 3.28 -3.66
C MET A 55 9.86 2.98 -2.99
N LEU A 56 9.55 3.62 -1.86
CA LEU A 56 8.25 3.48 -1.19
C LEU A 56 7.12 4.05 -2.05
N TYR A 57 7.33 5.19 -2.69
CA TYR A 57 6.34 5.75 -3.62
C TYR A 57 6.14 4.89 -4.87
N LEU A 58 7.20 4.24 -5.36
CA LEU A 58 7.08 3.26 -6.45
C LEU A 58 6.24 2.07 -6.01
N GLN A 59 6.50 1.54 -4.81
CA GLN A 59 5.70 0.45 -4.25
C GLN A 59 4.23 0.85 -4.13
N SER A 60 3.91 2.03 -3.59
CA SER A 60 2.53 2.51 -3.50
C SER A 60 1.87 2.69 -4.87
N ALA A 61 2.61 3.23 -5.85
CA ALA A 61 2.11 3.38 -7.21
C ALA A 61 1.88 2.02 -7.89
N TYR A 62 2.77 1.05 -7.64
CA TYR A 62 2.63 -0.31 -8.13
C TYR A 62 1.43 -1.03 -7.50
N ASP A 63 1.29 -0.99 -6.16
CA ASP A 63 0.16 -1.58 -5.46
C ASP A 63 -1.17 -1.00 -5.95
N CYS A 64 -1.22 0.33 -6.16
CA CYS A 64 -2.36 0.99 -6.79
C CYS A 64 -2.63 0.47 -8.21
N PHE A 65 -1.61 0.43 -9.07
CA PHE A 65 -1.75 -0.04 -10.45
C PHE A 65 -2.29 -1.47 -10.49
N MET A 66 -1.68 -2.36 -9.70
CA MET A 66 -2.08 -3.76 -9.61
C MET A 66 -3.52 -3.91 -9.10
N GLY A 67 -3.93 -3.13 -8.11
CA GLY A 67 -5.33 -3.10 -7.64
C GLY A 67 -6.34 -2.62 -8.68
N LYS A 68 -5.92 -1.95 -9.76
CA LYS A 68 -6.80 -1.58 -10.89
C LYS A 68 -6.87 -2.65 -11.98
N VAL A 69 -5.79 -3.40 -12.19
CA VAL A 69 -5.65 -4.29 -13.35
C VAL A 69 -5.74 -5.78 -13.00
N ASN A 70 -5.67 -6.13 -11.72
CA ASN A 70 -5.72 -7.49 -11.25
C ASN A 70 -6.68 -7.59 -10.04
N ALA A 71 -7.83 -8.22 -10.24
CA ALA A 71 -8.85 -8.41 -9.21
C ALA A 71 -8.39 -9.33 -8.07
N ASP A 72 -7.44 -10.22 -8.33
CA ASP A 72 -6.90 -11.17 -7.34
C ASP A 72 -5.68 -10.60 -6.61
N TYR A 73 -5.28 -9.37 -6.92
CA TYR A 73 -4.15 -8.74 -6.28
C TYR A 73 -4.51 -8.22 -4.89
N ILE A 74 -3.76 -8.66 -3.87
CA ILE A 74 -3.84 -8.13 -2.52
C ILE A 74 -2.64 -7.19 -2.31
N PRO A 75 -2.88 -5.88 -2.09
CA PRO A 75 -1.82 -4.92 -1.80
C PRO A 75 -1.00 -5.34 -0.58
N ARG A 76 0.28 -4.97 -0.55
CA ARG A 76 1.17 -5.36 0.55
C ARG A 76 0.63 -4.90 1.90
N CYS A 77 0.10 -3.67 1.98
CA CYS A 77 -0.48 -3.15 3.21
C CYS A 77 -1.63 -4.02 3.75
N ARG A 78 -2.46 -4.58 2.87
CA ARG A 78 -3.57 -5.45 3.25
C ARG A 78 -3.08 -6.84 3.66
N LEU A 79 -2.05 -7.37 2.99
CA LEU A 79 -1.40 -8.62 3.43
C LEU A 79 -0.78 -8.47 4.81
N GLU A 80 -0.09 -7.37 5.08
CA GLU A 80 0.50 -7.07 6.39
C GLU A 80 -0.55 -6.96 7.50
N GLU A 81 -1.68 -6.30 7.21
CA GLU A 81 -2.80 -6.22 8.14
C GLU A 81 -3.35 -7.61 8.49
N LEU A 82 -3.63 -8.43 7.47
CA LEU A 82 -4.14 -9.79 7.66
C LEU A 82 -3.14 -10.67 8.43
N ALA A 83 -1.86 -10.63 8.06
CA ALA A 83 -0.80 -11.38 8.74
C ALA A 83 -0.68 -10.99 10.22
N THR A 84 -0.78 -9.68 10.51
CA THR A 84 -0.76 -9.18 11.90
C THR A 84 -1.95 -9.71 12.69
N LEU A 85 -3.15 -9.66 12.12
CA LEU A 85 -4.36 -10.19 12.76
C LEU A 85 -4.27 -11.70 13.03
N PHE A 86 -3.75 -12.47 12.07
CA PHE A 86 -3.56 -13.92 12.26
C PHE A 86 -2.54 -14.22 13.35
N LYS A 87 -1.40 -13.54 13.33
CA LYS A 87 -0.37 -13.65 14.37
C LYS A 87 -0.94 -13.31 15.75
N ASP A 88 -1.62 -12.18 15.88
CA ASP A 88 -2.20 -11.74 17.16
C ASP A 88 -3.25 -12.73 17.64
N GLY A 89 -4.06 -13.29 16.72
CA GLY A 89 -5.00 -14.37 17.00
C GLY A 89 -4.32 -15.62 17.55
N LEU A 90 -3.27 -16.12 16.89
CA LEU A 90 -2.51 -17.30 17.33
C LEU A 90 -1.90 -17.09 18.72
N ILE A 91 -1.26 -15.94 18.95
CA ILE A 91 -0.67 -15.59 20.25
C ILE A 91 -1.75 -15.52 21.34
N SER A 92 -2.94 -15.00 21.01
CA SER A 92 -4.04 -14.88 21.97
C SER A 92 -4.70 -16.22 22.33
N ASP A 93 -4.63 -17.20 21.43
CA ASP A 93 -5.18 -18.54 21.63
C ASP A 93 -4.25 -19.39 22.50
N ASP A 94 -2.98 -19.53 22.10
CA ASP A 94 -1.92 -20.13 22.90
C ASP A 94 -0.55 -19.59 22.50
N ARG A 95 0.04 -18.77 23.38
CA ARG A 95 1.33 -18.12 23.13
C ARG A 95 2.48 -19.13 22.97
N GLU A 96 2.53 -20.19 23.78
CA GLU A 96 3.66 -21.13 23.74
C GLU A 96 3.67 -21.88 22.41
N SER A 97 2.52 -22.45 22.03
CA SER A 97 2.34 -23.10 20.73
C SER A 97 2.54 -22.14 19.56
N ALA A 98 2.12 -20.87 19.68
CA ALA A 98 2.32 -19.87 18.63
C ALA A 98 3.82 -19.56 18.42
N MET A 99 4.60 -19.43 19.48
CA MET A 99 6.05 -19.19 19.37
C MET A 99 6.76 -20.38 18.73
N GLU A 100 6.45 -21.61 19.16
CA GLU A 100 6.98 -22.84 18.52
C GLU A 100 6.61 -22.88 17.03
N TYR A 101 5.37 -22.51 16.68
CA TYR A 101 4.94 -22.44 15.28
C TYR A 101 5.73 -21.39 14.48
N PHE A 102 5.98 -20.20 15.04
CA PHE A 102 6.76 -19.16 14.37
C PHE A 102 8.23 -19.58 14.14
N ASP A 103 8.81 -20.34 15.06
CA ASP A 103 10.20 -20.78 15.00
C ASP A 103 10.40 -22.05 14.17
N GLU A 104 9.58 -23.07 14.38
CA GLU A 104 9.79 -24.40 13.80
C GLU A 104 9.01 -24.63 12.50
N CYS A 105 7.85 -23.98 12.33
CA CYS A 105 7.03 -24.16 11.13
C CYS A 105 7.22 -23.02 10.12
N CYS A 106 7.17 -21.77 10.60
CA CYS A 106 7.40 -20.61 9.73
C CYS A 106 8.88 -20.34 9.50
N GLU A 107 9.77 -20.84 10.37
CA GLU A 107 11.22 -20.60 10.32
C GLU A 107 11.56 -19.09 10.25
N MET A 108 10.85 -18.27 11.02
CA MET A 108 10.96 -16.81 10.94
C MET A 108 12.34 -16.31 11.37
N SER A 109 12.91 -15.39 10.60
CA SER A 109 14.13 -14.69 11.00
C SER A 109 13.86 -13.70 12.14
N GLU A 110 14.92 -13.31 12.85
CA GLU A 110 14.81 -12.30 13.93
C GLU A 110 14.31 -10.95 13.41
N GLU A 111 14.66 -10.57 12.17
CA GLU A 111 14.14 -9.37 11.52
C GLU A 111 12.64 -9.48 11.23
N GLU A 112 12.16 -10.64 10.81
CA GLU A 112 10.73 -10.89 10.56
C GLU A 112 9.94 -10.88 11.87
N LYS A 113 10.45 -11.54 12.92
CA LYS A 113 9.87 -11.48 14.27
C LYS A 113 9.80 -10.04 14.77
N SER A 114 10.88 -9.28 14.63
CA SER A 114 10.95 -7.88 15.02
C SER A 114 9.93 -7.02 14.24
N PHE A 115 9.81 -7.23 12.92
CA PHE A 115 8.80 -6.56 12.10
C PHE A 115 7.38 -6.80 12.62
N PHE A 116 7.09 -8.02 13.06
CA PHE A 116 5.78 -8.42 13.60
C PHE A 116 5.62 -8.14 15.11
N GLY A 117 6.63 -7.57 15.77
CA GLY A 117 6.62 -7.30 17.22
C GLY A 117 6.55 -8.55 18.08
N ILE A 118 7.13 -9.66 17.61
CA ILE A 118 7.24 -10.93 18.31
C ILE A 118 8.57 -10.91 19.07
N GLU A 119 8.52 -10.66 20.39
CA GLU A 119 9.68 -10.78 21.27
C GLU A 119 9.34 -11.77 22.38
N GLU A 120 10.33 -12.58 22.81
CA GLU A 120 10.18 -13.57 23.88
C GLU A 120 9.59 -12.93 25.16
N ASP A 121 10.06 -11.72 25.51
CA ASP A 121 9.70 -10.99 26.73
C ASP A 121 8.67 -9.85 26.52
N SER A 122 8.12 -9.67 25.32
CA SER A 122 7.15 -8.59 25.08
C SER A 122 5.84 -8.90 25.83
N PRO A 123 5.41 -8.04 26.79
CA PRO A 123 4.11 -8.17 27.42
C PRO A 123 3.07 -7.78 26.37
N ILE A 124 2.60 -8.76 25.60
CA ILE A 124 1.48 -8.54 24.66
C ILE A 124 0.22 -8.38 25.51
N ALA A 125 0.07 -7.18 26.07
CA ALA A 125 -1.12 -6.65 26.68
C ALA A 125 -1.51 -5.41 25.88
N ASN A 126 -2.38 -5.60 24.88
CA ASN A 126 -3.37 -4.60 24.45
C ASN A 126 -2.89 -3.19 24.06
N THR A 127 -1.65 -2.94 23.70
CA THR A 127 -1.33 -1.70 22.99
C THR A 127 -1.60 -1.91 21.51
N LYS A 128 -2.82 -1.53 21.09
CA LYS A 128 -3.11 -1.16 19.70
C LYS A 128 -1.88 -0.47 19.15
N PHE A 129 -1.20 -1.12 18.21
CA PHE A 129 -0.02 -0.57 17.57
C PHE A 129 -0.44 0.73 16.88
N GLU A 130 -0.19 1.88 17.51
CA GLU A 130 -0.19 3.17 16.84
C GLU A 130 1.08 3.23 15.99
N ASN A 131 1.10 2.46 14.90
CA ASN A 131 2.10 2.67 13.88
C ASN A 131 1.70 3.97 13.14
N PRO A 132 2.52 5.05 13.17
CA PRO A 132 2.16 6.33 12.56
C PRO A 132 2.00 6.24 11.03
N MET A 133 2.42 5.15 10.38
CA MET A 133 2.08 4.89 8.97
C MET A 133 0.63 4.46 8.74
N TYR A 134 -0.06 3.91 9.75
CA TYR A 134 -1.39 3.31 9.61
C TYR A 134 -2.52 4.12 10.28
N ASN A 135 -2.18 5.15 11.08
CA ASN A 135 -3.16 6.06 11.68
C ASN A 135 -3.64 7.20 10.75
N LYS A 136 -3.07 7.31 9.56
CA LYS A 136 -3.74 8.01 8.46
C LYS A 136 -4.56 6.95 7.77
N GLY A 137 -5.87 6.95 8.00
CA GLY A 137 -6.80 6.19 7.17
C GLY A 137 -6.36 6.32 5.72
N TYR A 138 -6.29 5.20 5.02
CA TYR A 138 -6.02 5.19 3.59
C TYR A 138 -7.05 6.12 2.96
N ASP A 139 -6.62 7.34 2.65
CA ASP A 139 -7.35 8.26 1.79
C ASP A 139 -7.12 7.70 0.39
N ASP A 140 -8.05 6.86 -0.04
CA ASP A 140 -8.12 6.32 -1.39
C ASP A 140 -8.48 7.40 -2.42
N GLY A 141 -8.55 8.67 -2.00
CA GLY A 141 -8.94 9.80 -2.83
C GLY A 141 -10.44 9.84 -3.11
N PHE A 142 -11.25 8.96 -2.49
CA PHE A 142 -12.70 9.05 -2.52
C PHE A 142 -13.18 9.90 -1.35
N SER A 143 -13.11 11.22 -1.55
CA SER A 143 -14.14 12.07 -0.95
C SER A 143 -15.37 11.94 -1.84
N ASP A 144 -16.31 11.08 -1.41
CA ASP A 144 -17.69 11.13 -1.91
C ASP A 144 -18.26 12.51 -1.55
N GLY A 145 -18.05 13.45 -2.46
CA GLY A 145 -18.67 14.75 -2.43
C GLY A 145 -20.18 14.59 -2.57
N ALA A 146 -20.86 14.77 -1.44
CA ALA A 146 -22.22 15.25 -1.29
C ALA A 146 -23.36 14.44 -1.93
N ASN A 147 -24.23 13.92 -1.06
CA ASN A 147 -25.66 14.26 -1.13
C ASN A 147 -26.23 14.29 0.29
N SER A 148 -26.16 15.46 0.92
CA SER A 148 -27.12 15.85 1.95
C SER A 148 -28.46 16.05 1.25
N ILE A 149 -29.36 15.07 1.39
CA ILE A 149 -30.78 15.30 1.19
C ILE A 149 -31.26 15.94 2.49
N ASP A 150 -31.48 17.25 2.42
CA ASP A 150 -32.33 17.93 3.39
C ASP A 150 -33.75 17.36 3.24
N GLU A 151 -34.26 16.69 4.27
CA GLU A 151 -35.69 16.38 4.38
C GLU A 151 -36.41 17.60 4.99
N ASP A 152 -37.49 18.02 4.32
CA ASP A 152 -38.36 19.17 4.62
C ASP A 152 -38.95 19.18 6.04
#